data_AF-A0A818Q9W5-F1
#
_entry.id   AF-A0A818Q9W5-F1
#
_cell.length_a   1.000
_cell.length_b   1.000
_cell.length_c   1.000
_cell.angle_alpha   90.00
_cell.angle_beta   90.00
_cell.angle_gamma   90.00
#
_symmetry.space_group_name_H-M   'P 1'
#
loop_
_entity.id
_entity.type
_entity.pdbx_description
1 polymer ?
#
loop_
_entity_poly.entity_id
_entity_poly.type
_entity_poly.pdbx_seq_one_letter_code
_entity_poly.pdbx_strand_id
1 'polypeptide(L)'
;MCAGCNAYFCLKHFGEHVQQLSVEFDNDIVRPHDDLLDQINKLEELNNSSANIFLQINQWEKETIDKVKKAAEKARRELTELLNEKKVTLSKDIDQLTTEIRSRHEEQDFVETDIERLREKIDKIQLSLHQLTLPNSMNVTIMDNDKIDWNSIICIEKEGEYTKTHFI
;
A
#
# COMPACT_ATOMS: atom_id res chain seq x y z
N MET A 1 -30.35 58.60 -16.13
CA MET A 1 -31.47 59.37 -16.75
C MET A 1 -30.95 60.77 -17.03
N CYS A 2 -30.85 61.21 -18.30
CA CYS A 2 -30.27 62.52 -18.63
C CYS A 2 -31.20 63.65 -18.15
N ALA A 3 -30.70 64.53 -17.27
CA ALA A 3 -31.46 65.64 -16.70
C ALA A 3 -31.99 66.63 -17.76
N GLY A 4 -31.45 66.62 -18.99
CA GLY A 4 -31.90 67.46 -20.09
C GLY A 4 -32.84 66.80 -21.10
N CYS A 5 -33.05 65.47 -21.09
CA CYS A 5 -33.80 64.78 -22.15
C CYS A 5 -34.71 63.63 -21.67
N ASN A 6 -34.63 63.24 -20.40
CA ASN A 6 -35.47 62.19 -19.78
C ASN A 6 -35.55 60.85 -20.55
N ALA A 7 -34.51 60.52 -21.33
CA ALA A 7 -34.37 59.26 -22.07
C ALA A 7 -33.09 58.53 -21.63
N TYR A 8 -33.06 57.20 -21.80
CA TYR A 8 -31.87 56.37 -21.58
C TYR A 8 -30.77 56.64 -22.63
N PHE A 9 -31.18 57.06 -23.83
CA PHE A 9 -30.29 57.48 -24.91
C PHE A 9 -30.77 58.83 -25.45
N CYS A 10 -29.89 59.83 -25.45
CA CYS A 10 -30.12 61.09 -26.15
C CYS A 10 -28.95 61.40 -27.07
N LEU A 11 -29.24 61.79 -28.31
CA LEU A 11 -28.20 62.11 -29.32
C LEU A 11 -27.33 63.30 -28.91
N LYS A 12 -27.86 64.24 -28.11
CA LYS A 12 -27.15 65.43 -27.66
C LYS A 12 -26.06 65.17 -26.62
N HIS A 13 -26.24 64.18 -25.74
CA HIS A 13 -25.26 63.82 -24.69
C HIS A 13 -24.72 62.40 -24.87
N PHE A 14 -24.81 61.87 -26.09
CA PHE A 14 -24.38 60.51 -26.42
C PHE A 14 -22.91 60.26 -26.05
N GLY A 15 -22.03 61.24 -26.33
CA GLY A 15 -20.62 61.14 -25.95
C GLY A 15 -20.38 61.03 -24.44
N GLU A 16 -21.13 61.79 -23.64
CA GLU A 16 -21.04 61.76 -22.18
C GLU A 16 -21.56 60.42 -21.62
N HIS A 17 -22.65 59.89 -22.18
CA HIS A 17 -23.17 58.58 -21.79
C HIS A 17 -22.24 57.43 -22.15
N VAL A 18 -21.61 57.47 -23.34
CA VAL A 18 -20.61 56.47 -23.72
C VAL A 18 -19.39 56.53 -22.80
N GLN A 19 -18.96 57.73 -22.39
CA GLN A 19 -17.88 57.87 -21.41
C GLN A 19 -18.28 57.32 -20.04
N GLN A 20 -19.50 57.61 -19.56
CA GLN A 20 -20.01 57.03 -18.30
C GLN A 20 -20.06 55.51 -18.36
N LEU A 21 -20.60 54.95 -19.45
CA LEU A 21 -20.66 53.50 -19.65
C LEU A 21 -19.27 52.87 -19.76
N SER A 22 -18.29 53.55 -20.37
CA SER A 22 -16.91 53.07 -20.41
C SER A 22 -16.31 53.00 -19.01
N VAL A 23 -16.55 54.01 -18.18
CA VAL A 23 -16.08 54.04 -16.79
C VAL A 23 -16.77 52.95 -15.95
N GLU A 24 -18.08 52.75 -16.12
CA GLU A 24 -18.82 51.67 -15.46
C GLU A 24 -18.30 50.30 -15.92
N PHE A 25 -18.09 50.09 -17.22
CA PHE A 25 -17.55 48.84 -17.76
C PHE A 25 -16.14 48.53 -17.24
N ASP A 26 -15.27 49.53 -17.21
CA ASP A 26 -13.91 49.37 -16.68
C ASP A 26 -13.93 49.01 -15.18
N ASN A 27 -14.81 49.65 -14.40
CA ASN A 27 -14.87 49.45 -12.95
C ASN A 27 -15.61 48.17 -12.54
N ASP A 28 -16.71 47.85 -13.21
CA ASP A 28 -17.62 46.78 -12.77
C ASP A 28 -17.35 45.46 -13.50
N ILE A 29 -16.67 45.49 -14.65
CA ILE A 29 -16.39 44.30 -15.45
C ILE A 29 -14.88 44.05 -15.57
N VAL A 30 -14.11 45.02 -16.08
CA VAL A 30 -12.68 44.81 -16.37
C VAL A 30 -11.87 44.62 -15.09
N ARG A 31 -12.01 45.51 -14.11
CA ARG A 31 -11.28 45.39 -12.84
C ARG A 31 -11.58 44.09 -12.08
N PRO A 32 -12.85 43.69 -11.85
CA PRO A 32 -13.13 42.42 -11.19
C PRO A 32 -12.64 41.21 -11.97
N HIS A 33 -12.70 41.26 -13.30
CA HIS A 33 -12.13 40.21 -14.14
C HIS A 33 -10.62 40.08 -13.95
N ASP A 34 -9.89 41.21 -13.98
CA ASP A 34 -8.44 41.21 -13.82
C ASP A 34 -8.03 40.82 -12.40
N ASP A 35 -8.79 41.22 -11.38
CA ASP A 35 -8.61 40.79 -9.99
C ASP A 35 -8.81 39.28 -9.83
N LEU A 36 -9.78 38.69 -10.56
CA LEU A 36 -10.00 37.25 -10.56
C LEU A 36 -8.86 36.51 -11.28
N LEU A 37 -8.38 37.03 -12.41
CA LEU A 37 -7.22 36.47 -13.11
C LEU A 37 -5.96 36.50 -12.23
N ASP A 38 -5.71 37.61 -11.54
CA ASP A 38 -4.57 37.75 -10.64
C ASP A 38 -4.68 36.77 -9.44
N GLN A 39 -5.89 36.57 -8.91
CA GLN A 39 -6.15 35.55 -7.87
C GLN A 39 -5.88 34.12 -8.38
N ILE A 40 -6.31 33.80 -9.60
CA ILE A 40 -6.05 32.47 -10.22
C ILE A 40 -4.55 32.26 -10.40
N ASN A 41 -3.82 33.24 -10.95
CA ASN A 41 -2.38 33.14 -11.16
C ASN A 41 -1.62 32.97 -9.83
N LYS A 42 -2.05 33.64 -8.76
CA LYS A 42 -1.49 33.45 -7.40
C LYS A 42 -1.77 32.06 -6.81
N LEU A 43 -2.89 31.42 -7.15
CA LEU A 43 -3.17 30.03 -6.75
C LEU A 43 -2.21 29.04 -7.43
N GLU A 44 -1.81 29.29 -8.68
CA GLU A 44 -0.81 28.47 -9.36
C GLU A 44 0.56 28.52 -8.65
N GLU A 45 0.92 29.66 -8.04
CA GLU A 45 2.14 29.78 -7.22
C GLU A 45 2.02 29.06 -5.86
N LEU A 46 0.82 28.99 -5.28
CA LEU A 46 0.50 28.25 -4.05
C LEU A 46 0.41 26.72 -4.25
N ASN A 47 0.45 26.26 -5.51
CA ASN A 47 0.41 24.84 -5.89
C ASN A 47 1.64 24.06 -5.39
N ASN A 48 2.63 24.73 -4.80
CA ASN A 48 3.68 24.15 -3.94
C ASN A 48 3.11 23.31 -2.77
N SER A 49 1.89 23.57 -2.33
CA SER A 49 1.19 22.74 -1.33
C SER A 49 0.84 21.34 -1.84
N SER A 50 0.54 21.18 -3.13
CA SER A 50 0.30 19.86 -3.76
C SER A 50 1.56 18.99 -3.74
N ALA A 51 2.74 19.61 -3.87
CA ALA A 51 4.02 18.92 -3.76
C ALA A 51 4.21 18.26 -2.39
N ASN A 52 3.68 18.84 -1.32
CA ASN A 52 3.71 18.26 0.02
C ASN A 52 2.84 16.98 0.11
N ILE A 53 1.64 16.99 -0.47
CA ILE A 53 0.75 15.81 -0.48
C ILE A 53 1.39 14.67 -1.29
N PHE A 54 1.98 14.97 -2.45
CA PHE A 54 2.72 13.96 -3.23
C PHE A 54 3.89 13.37 -2.44
N LEU A 55 4.65 14.19 -1.69
CA LEU A 55 5.72 13.69 -0.83
C LEU A 55 5.20 12.76 0.27
N GLN A 56 4.04 13.05 0.86
CA GLN A 56 3.43 12.19 1.87
C GLN A 56 3.01 10.84 1.28
N ILE A 57 2.40 10.83 0.08
CA ILE A 57 2.05 9.60 -0.64
C ILE A 57 3.30 8.78 -0.94
N ASN A 58 4.35 9.41 -1.47
CA ASN A 58 5.62 8.73 -1.78
C ASN A 58 6.28 8.15 -0.53
N GLN A 59 6.23 8.87 0.59
CA GLN A 59 6.77 8.39 1.86
C GLN A 59 5.97 7.19 2.38
N TRP A 60 4.64 7.27 2.34
CA TRP A 60 3.77 6.17 2.72
C TRP A 60 4.01 4.91 1.86
N GLU A 61 4.15 5.08 0.55
CA GLU A 61 4.45 3.98 -0.38
C GLU A 61 5.76 3.29 0.01
N LYS A 62 6.82 4.08 0.19
CA LYS A 62 8.15 3.56 0.57
C LYS A 62 8.11 2.80 1.89
N GLU A 63 7.46 3.36 2.91
CA GLU A 63 7.33 2.72 4.23
C GLU A 63 6.51 1.43 4.16
N THR A 64 5.45 1.41 3.37
CA THR A 64 4.59 0.24 3.21
C THR A 64 5.34 -0.90 2.53
N ILE A 65 6.09 -0.61 1.46
CA ILE A 65 6.96 -1.59 0.79
C ILE A 65 7.99 -2.17 1.77
N ASP A 66 8.62 -1.32 2.60
CA ASP A 66 9.60 -1.76 3.59
C ASP A 66 8.98 -2.68 4.65
N LYS A 67 7.80 -2.33 5.17
CA LYS A 67 7.05 -3.16 6.14
C LYS A 67 6.70 -4.53 5.55
N VAL A 68 6.22 -4.58 4.30
CA VAL A 68 5.90 -5.84 3.61
C VAL A 68 7.15 -6.70 3.44
N LYS A 69 8.28 -6.10 3.01
CA LYS A 69 9.57 -6.81 2.87
C LYS A 69 10.03 -7.40 4.20
N LYS A 70 10.01 -6.61 5.28
CA LYS A 70 10.38 -7.06 6.63
C LYS A 70 9.50 -8.22 7.13
N ALA A 71 8.20 -8.14 6.90
CA ALA A 71 7.28 -9.23 7.25
C ALA A 71 7.60 -10.52 6.48
N ALA A 72 7.83 -10.41 5.17
CA ALA A 72 8.19 -11.54 4.32
C ALA A 72 9.54 -12.16 4.74
N GLU A 73 10.56 -11.34 5.03
CA GLU A 73 11.85 -11.82 5.51
C GLU A 73 11.76 -12.51 6.86
N LYS A 74 10.96 -11.97 7.79
CA LYS A 74 10.70 -12.62 9.08
C LYS A 74 10.10 -14.01 8.88
N ALA A 75 9.05 -14.14 8.06
CA ALA A 75 8.42 -15.43 7.78
C ALA A 75 9.41 -16.43 7.13
N ARG A 76 10.26 -15.97 6.20
CA ARG A 76 11.31 -16.83 5.61
C ARG A 76 12.33 -17.31 6.63
N ARG A 77 12.74 -16.46 7.57
CA ARG A 77 13.67 -16.85 8.64
C ARG A 77 13.05 -17.88 9.56
N GLU A 78 11.82 -17.64 10.04
CA GLU A 78 11.10 -18.58 10.91
C GLU A 78 10.92 -19.94 10.23
N LEU A 79 10.55 -19.96 8.94
CA LEU A 79 10.47 -21.19 8.16
C LEU A 79 11.82 -21.92 8.06
N THR A 80 12.90 -21.17 7.84
CA THR A 80 14.25 -21.73 7.74
C THR A 80 14.72 -22.32 9.07
N GLU A 81 14.43 -21.64 10.18
CA GLU A 81 14.73 -22.11 11.53
C GLU A 81 14.00 -23.42 11.84
N LEU A 82 12.68 -23.48 11.58
CA LEU A 82 11.90 -24.70 11.77
C LEU A 82 12.41 -25.88 10.93
N LEU A 83 12.83 -25.64 9.69
CA LEU A 83 13.43 -26.68 8.83
C LEU A 83 14.78 -27.15 9.37
N ASN A 84 15.62 -26.22 9.84
CA ASN A 84 16.91 -26.55 10.43
C ASN A 84 16.76 -27.33 11.73
N GLU A 85 15.81 -26.97 12.60
CA GLU A 85 15.52 -27.71 13.83
C GLU A 85 15.12 -29.16 13.53
N LYS A 86 14.20 -29.36 12.58
CA LYS A 86 13.82 -30.72 12.15
C LYS A 86 15.00 -31.51 11.59
N LYS A 87 15.87 -30.86 10.81
CA LYS A 87 17.09 -31.49 10.27
C LYS A 87 18.05 -31.90 11.38
N VAL A 88 18.26 -31.06 12.39
CA VAL A 88 19.12 -31.35 13.54
C VAL A 88 18.58 -32.54 14.34
N THR A 89 17.28 -32.56 14.61
CA THR A 89 16.64 -33.70 15.28
C THR A 89 16.82 -34.99 14.49
N LEU A 90 16.56 -34.95 13.18
CA LEU A 90 16.73 -36.11 12.31
C LEU A 90 18.18 -36.63 12.29
N SER A 91 19.16 -35.73 12.25
CA SER A 91 20.58 -36.10 12.32
C SER A 91 20.89 -36.83 13.62
N LYS A 92 20.39 -36.31 14.75
CA LYS A 92 20.58 -36.94 16.06
C LYS A 92 19.94 -38.32 16.13
N ASP A 93 18.73 -38.48 15.57
CA ASP A 93 18.04 -39.77 15.54
C ASP A 93 18.84 -40.81 14.71
N ILE A 94 19.40 -40.39 13.58
CA ILE A 94 20.29 -41.22 12.74
C ILE A 94 21.58 -41.58 13.48
N ASP A 95 22.22 -40.62 14.17
CA ASP A 95 23.47 -40.85 14.91
C ASP A 95 23.25 -41.85 16.07
N GLN A 96 22.14 -41.71 16.79
CA GLN A 96 21.75 -42.64 17.84
C GLN A 96 21.50 -44.04 17.30
N LEU A 97 20.75 -44.15 16.20
CA LEU A 97 20.50 -45.42 15.52
C LEU A 97 21.80 -46.06 15.04
N THR A 98 22.73 -45.27 14.50
CA THR A 98 24.04 -45.73 14.02
C THR A 98 24.86 -46.32 15.17
N THR A 99 24.85 -45.67 16.34
CA THR A 99 25.56 -46.15 17.52
C THR A 99 24.93 -47.44 18.06
N GLU A 100 23.61 -47.51 18.10
CA GLU A 100 22.88 -48.71 18.52
C GLU A 100 23.16 -49.91 17.60
N ILE A 101 23.13 -49.71 16.28
CA ILE A 101 23.44 -50.75 15.29
C ILE A 101 24.88 -51.23 15.47
N ARG A 102 25.84 -50.31 15.63
CA ARG A 102 27.26 -50.66 15.77
C ARG A 102 27.52 -51.48 17.03
N SER A 103 27.05 -51.02 18.20
CA SER A 103 27.26 -51.73 19.48
C SER A 103 26.68 -53.14 19.43
N ARG A 104 25.44 -53.32 18.95
CA ARG A 104 24.82 -54.64 18.83
C ARG A 104 25.51 -55.56 17.82
N HIS A 105 26.00 -55.00 16.72
CA HIS A 105 26.76 -55.77 15.74
C HIS A 105 28.12 -56.23 16.29
N GLU A 106 28.83 -55.36 17.00
CA GLU A 106 30.13 -55.68 17.63
C GLU A 106 29.98 -56.70 18.76
N GLU A 107 28.93 -56.59 19.57
CA GLU A 107 28.63 -57.48 20.69
C GLU A 107 27.96 -58.80 20.23
N GLN A 108 27.56 -58.88 18.95
CA GLN A 108 26.69 -59.95 18.41
C GLN A 108 25.42 -60.17 19.24
N ASP A 109 24.92 -59.09 19.86
CA ASP A 109 23.80 -59.10 20.81
C ASP A 109 22.54 -58.51 20.16
N PHE A 110 21.90 -59.33 19.32
CA PHE A 110 20.62 -58.99 18.73
C PHE A 110 19.74 -60.24 18.55
N VAL A 111 18.45 -60.04 18.79
CA VAL A 111 17.40 -61.04 18.53
C VAL A 111 16.43 -60.50 17.47
N GLU A 112 15.52 -61.33 16.99
CA GLU A 112 14.55 -60.97 15.94
C GLU A 112 13.74 -59.72 16.31
N THR A 113 13.37 -59.55 17.58
CA THR A 113 12.64 -58.37 18.04
C THR A 113 13.46 -57.09 17.98
N ASP A 114 14.79 -57.17 18.11
CA ASP A 114 15.66 -56.01 17.92
C ASP A 114 15.74 -55.61 16.45
N ILE A 115 15.83 -56.59 15.54
CA ILE A 115 15.84 -56.34 14.09
C ILE A 115 14.54 -55.65 13.66
N GLU A 116 13.39 -56.13 14.14
CA GLU A 116 12.09 -55.53 13.84
C GLU A 116 12.01 -54.08 14.35
N ARG A 117 12.43 -53.84 15.60
CA ARG A 117 12.48 -52.50 16.20
C ARG A 117 13.41 -51.54 15.44
N LEU A 118 14.56 -52.02 14.97
CA LEU A 118 15.50 -51.20 14.19
C LEU A 118 14.92 -50.86 12.81
N ARG A 119 14.22 -51.79 12.16
CA ARG A 119 13.48 -51.52 10.90
C ARG A 119 12.43 -50.44 11.09
N GLU A 120 11.61 -50.53 12.14
CA GLU A 120 10.61 -49.50 12.44
C GLU A 120 11.24 -48.11 12.64
N LYS A 121 12.41 -48.03 13.28
CA LYS A 121 13.14 -46.76 13.44
C LYS A 121 13.63 -46.23 12.09
N ILE A 122 14.17 -47.09 11.22
CA ILE A 122 14.59 -46.73 9.86
C ILE A 122 13.40 -46.17 9.08
N ASP A 123 12.26 -46.86 9.08
CA ASP A 123 11.06 -46.44 8.36
C ASP A 123 10.56 -45.08 8.85
N LYS A 124 10.55 -44.84 10.18
CA LYS A 124 10.18 -43.54 10.76
C LYS A 124 11.12 -42.40 10.32
N ILE A 125 12.42 -42.66 10.28
CA ILE A 125 13.42 -41.69 9.82
C ILE A 125 13.23 -41.41 8.33
N GLN A 126 12.99 -42.43 7.51
CA GLN A 126 12.72 -42.29 6.07
C GLN A 126 11.45 -41.46 5.80
N LEU A 127 10.37 -41.73 6.53
CA LEU A 127 9.14 -40.95 6.45
C LEU A 127 9.38 -39.49 6.82
N SER A 128 10.11 -39.23 7.90
CA SER A 128 10.43 -37.88 8.36
C SER A 128 11.31 -37.13 7.35
N LEU A 129 12.28 -37.81 6.74
CA LEU A 129 13.12 -37.26 5.67
C LEU A 129 12.29 -36.92 4.43
N HIS A 130 11.40 -37.82 4.01
CA HIS A 130 10.52 -37.59 2.87
C HIS A 130 9.55 -36.41 3.11
N GLN A 131 9.08 -36.25 4.35
CA GLN A 131 8.29 -35.09 4.71
C GLN A 131 9.09 -33.80 4.55
N LEU A 132 10.37 -33.73 4.93
CA LEU A 132 11.19 -32.54 4.75
C LEU A 132 11.49 -32.17 3.30
N THR A 133 11.50 -33.15 2.39
CA THR A 133 11.78 -32.93 0.97
C THR A 133 10.53 -32.55 0.17
N LEU A 134 9.33 -32.70 0.75
CA LEU A 134 8.08 -32.33 0.09
C LEU A 134 7.81 -30.81 0.17
N PRO A 135 7.32 -30.19 -0.91
CA PRO A 135 6.92 -28.77 -0.93
C PRO A 135 5.84 -28.41 0.10
N ASN A 136 5.05 -29.39 0.56
CA ASN A 136 3.88 -29.20 1.41
C ASN A 136 4.13 -29.56 2.89
N SER A 137 5.38 -29.66 3.30
CA SER A 137 5.76 -30.11 4.65
C SER A 137 5.40 -29.14 5.78
N MET A 138 5.09 -27.90 5.42
CA MET A 138 4.62 -26.86 6.32
C MET A 138 3.53 -26.04 5.64
N ASN A 139 2.47 -25.74 6.39
CA ASN A 139 1.41 -24.85 5.93
C ASN A 139 1.80 -23.40 6.24
N VAL A 140 2.16 -22.64 5.21
CA VAL A 140 2.33 -21.19 5.33
C VAL A 140 1.01 -20.55 4.91
N THR A 141 0.35 -19.85 5.84
CA THR A 141 -0.83 -19.05 5.51
C THR A 141 -0.36 -17.65 5.12
N ILE A 142 -0.41 -17.34 3.83
CA ILE A 142 -0.13 -16.00 3.32
C ILE A 142 -1.48 -15.33 3.09
N MET A 143 -1.66 -14.11 3.60
CA MET A 143 -2.86 -13.34 3.31
C MET A 143 -2.88 -13.02 1.81
N ASP A 144 -3.99 -13.35 1.17
CA ASP A 144 -4.19 -13.08 -0.24
C ASP A 144 -4.15 -11.57 -0.51
N ASN A 145 -3.41 -11.17 -1.53
CA ASN A 145 -3.29 -9.78 -1.91
C ASN A 145 -4.64 -9.20 -2.36
N ASP A 146 -5.51 -10.04 -2.93
CA ASP A 146 -6.85 -9.64 -3.41
C ASP A 146 -7.83 -9.37 -2.26
N LYS A 147 -7.47 -9.75 -1.02
CA LYS A 147 -8.24 -9.40 0.19
C LYS A 147 -7.88 -8.03 0.75
N ILE A 148 -6.80 -7.43 0.26
CA ILE A 148 -6.42 -6.07 0.63
C ILE A 148 -7.04 -5.14 -0.41
N ASP A 149 -8.01 -4.32 0.01
CA ASP A 149 -8.52 -3.24 -0.83
C ASP A 149 -7.48 -2.11 -0.88
N TRP A 150 -6.55 -2.21 -1.82
CA TRP A 150 -5.50 -1.21 -2.02
C TRP A 150 -6.04 0.17 -2.40
N ASN A 151 -7.23 0.23 -3.00
CA ASN A 151 -7.82 1.49 -3.45
C ASN A 151 -8.43 2.30 -2.30
N SER A 152 -8.72 1.67 -1.17
CA SER A 152 -9.27 2.34 0.01
C SER A 152 -8.21 2.80 1.01
N ILE A 153 -6.92 2.57 0.75
CA ILE A 153 -5.85 2.86 1.72
C ILE A 153 -5.43 4.33 1.70
N ILE A 154 -5.51 4.98 0.53
CA ILE A 154 -5.30 6.43 0.38
C ILE A 154 -6.60 7.04 -0.16
N CYS A 155 -7.25 7.87 0.64
CA CYS A 155 -8.45 8.61 0.23
C CYS A 155 -8.07 10.06 -0.07
N ILE A 156 -8.51 10.56 -1.23
CA ILE A 156 -8.44 11.99 -1.56
C ILE A 156 -9.86 12.53 -1.42
N GLU A 157 -10.11 13.28 -0.34
CA GLU A 157 -11.37 13.97 -0.15
C GLU A 157 -11.28 15.35 -0.81
N LYS A 158 -12.23 15.65 -1.70
CA LYS A 158 -12.40 16.99 -2.24
C LYS A 158 -13.32 17.77 -1.31
N GLU A 159 -12.79 18.76 -0.60
CA GLU A 159 -13.66 19.70 0.13
C GLU A 159 -14.43 20.57 -0.89
N GLY A 160 -15.77 20.46 -0.87
CA GLY A 160 -16.68 21.47 -1.42
C GLY A 160 -17.28 21.19 -2.81
N GLU A 161 -18.28 20.31 -2.89
CA GLU A 161 -19.39 20.50 -3.84
C GLU A 161 -20.54 21.20 -3.10
N TYR A 162 -20.48 22.54 -3.01
CA TYR A 162 -21.69 23.31 -2.70
C TYR A 162 -22.60 23.27 -3.92
N THR A 163 -23.40 22.21 -4.06
CA THR A 163 -24.62 22.28 -4.85
C THR A 163 -25.55 23.26 -4.16
N LYS A 164 -25.54 24.53 -4.58
CA LYS A 164 -26.68 25.42 -4.39
C LYS A 164 -27.82 24.88 -5.27
N THR A 165 -28.49 23.85 -4.79
CA THR A 165 -29.87 23.56 -5.20
C THR A 165 -30.72 24.75 -4.79
N HIS A 166 -31.15 25.46 -5.83
CA HIS A 166 -32.25 26.42 -5.82
C HIS A 166 -33.42 25.87 -4.99
N PHE A 167 -33.84 26.60 -3.95
CA PHE A 167 -35.19 26.47 -3.40
C PHE A 167 -35.71 27.84 -2.93
N ILE A 168 -36.69 28.29 -3.72
CA ILE A 168 -37.77 29.28 -3.52
C ILE A 168 -37.37 30.74 -3.39
#